data_AF-A0A165T2X9-F1
#
_entry.id   AF-A0A165T2X9-F1
#
_cell.length_a   1.000
_cell.length_b   1.000
_cell.length_c   1.000
_cell.angle_alpha   90.00
_cell.angle_beta   90.00
_cell.angle_gamma   90.00
#
_symmetry.space_group_name_H-M   'P 1'
#
loop_
_entity.id
_entity.type
_entity.pdbx_description
1 polymer ?
#
loop_
_entity_poly.entity_id
_entity_poly.type
_entity_poly.pdbx_seq_one_letter_code
_entity_poly.pdbx_strand_id
1 'polypeptide(L)'
;MQGEGEEDDELARIQRLLRPPEIPGVEDWGIPPPPSTPCDPALETKLSQFMSLKRDPVDPKHFNDSLMSNRSFRNPHLYTRLVEFVDVDERATNFPKDVWDPMDVREEWYADRIAEAQKARSEQQAAQDGSLKRTKIDFTSISRPGRPAATAVPQRTDQRPAISRGGVLGNGYGRGRGRLRFG
;
A
#
# COMPACT_ATOMS: atom_id res chain seq x y z
N MET A 1 -31.30 16.52 -33.77
CA MET A 1 -32.01 16.68 -32.48
C MET A 1 -32.71 15.36 -32.13
N GLN A 2 -31.94 14.29 -31.88
CA GLN A 2 -32.48 12.96 -31.52
C GLN A 2 -31.65 12.26 -30.42
N GLY A 3 -30.47 12.76 -30.03
CA GLY A 3 -29.61 12.12 -29.01
C GLY A 3 -29.90 12.53 -27.57
N GLU A 4 -30.33 13.77 -27.31
CA GLU A 4 -30.48 14.31 -25.95
C GLU A 4 -31.44 13.48 -25.08
N GLY A 5 -32.56 13.01 -25.65
CA GLY A 5 -33.53 12.18 -24.93
C GLY A 5 -33.11 10.73 -24.69
N GLU A 6 -32.11 10.21 -25.42
CA GLU A 6 -31.57 8.87 -25.20
C GLU A 6 -30.45 8.91 -24.15
N GLU A 7 -29.64 9.97 -24.13
CA GLU A 7 -28.65 10.25 -23.09
C GLU A 7 -29.30 10.47 -21.70
N ASP A 8 -30.39 11.23 -21.62
CA ASP A 8 -31.17 11.40 -20.37
C ASP A 8 -31.71 10.05 -19.84
N ASP A 9 -32.17 9.19 -20.76
CA ASP A 9 -32.68 7.85 -20.46
C ASP A 9 -31.57 6.90 -19.97
N GLU A 10 -30.37 6.98 -20.54
CA GLU A 10 -29.18 6.26 -20.07
C GLU A 10 -28.73 6.74 -18.69
N LEU A 11 -28.69 8.05 -18.45
CA LEU A 11 -28.34 8.63 -17.16
C LEU A 11 -29.33 8.19 -16.07
N ALA A 12 -30.64 8.17 -16.36
CA ALA A 12 -31.65 7.67 -15.43
C ALA A 12 -31.47 6.17 -15.10
N ARG A 13 -31.10 5.35 -16.09
CA ARG A 13 -30.78 3.92 -15.89
C ARG A 13 -29.52 3.75 -15.03
N ILE A 14 -28.46 4.51 -15.30
CA ILE A 14 -27.21 4.49 -14.53
C ILE A 14 -27.46 4.91 -13.07
N GLN A 15 -28.20 6.01 -12.84
CA GLN A 15 -28.57 6.45 -11.49
C GLN A 15 -29.37 5.39 -10.72
N ARG A 16 -30.27 4.66 -11.41
CA ARG A 16 -31.04 3.57 -10.80
C ARG A 16 -30.18 2.34 -10.46
N LEU A 17 -29.15 2.04 -11.26
CA LEU A 17 -28.21 0.94 -11.01
C LEU A 17 -27.19 1.26 -9.91
N LEU A 18 -26.79 2.53 -9.78
CA LEU A 18 -25.84 3.00 -8.75
C LEU A 18 -26.51 3.35 -7.42
N ARG A 19 -27.85 3.42 -7.36
CA ARG A 19 -28.60 3.65 -6.13
C ARG A 19 -28.36 2.48 -5.15
N PRO A 20 -27.86 2.73 -3.93
CA PRO A 20 -27.75 1.69 -2.90
C PRO A 20 -29.11 1.05 -2.58
N PRO A 21 -29.15 -0.19 -2.06
CA PRO A 21 -30.40 -0.75 -1.56
C PRO A 21 -30.97 0.11 -0.43
N GLU A 22 -32.30 0.16 -0.35
CA GLU A 22 -33.04 0.84 0.72
C GLU A 22 -32.83 0.13 2.06
N ILE A 23 -32.79 0.89 3.16
CA ILE A 23 -32.60 0.36 4.51
C ILE A 23 -33.98 0.15 5.14
N PRO A 24 -34.34 -1.07 5.61
CA PRO A 24 -35.67 -1.32 6.18
C PRO A 24 -36.03 -0.38 7.33
N GLY A 25 -37.13 0.37 7.18
CA GLY A 25 -37.61 1.32 8.19
C GLY A 25 -36.89 2.68 8.22
N VAL A 26 -36.03 2.97 7.24
CA VAL A 26 -35.29 4.24 7.14
C VAL A 26 -35.52 4.85 5.76
N GLU A 27 -36.35 5.91 5.70
CA GLU A 27 -36.58 6.71 4.48
C GLU A 27 -35.29 7.43 4.06
N ASP A 28 -35.04 7.52 2.74
CA ASP A 28 -33.91 8.21 2.11
C ASP A 28 -32.54 8.02 2.80
N TRP A 29 -32.26 6.80 3.28
CA TRP A 29 -31.03 6.44 4.02
C TRP A 29 -30.75 7.29 5.27
N GLY A 30 -31.78 7.96 5.82
CA GLY A 30 -31.66 8.87 6.95
C GLY A 30 -31.10 10.24 6.59
N ILE A 31 -31.02 10.57 5.29
CA ILE A 31 -30.63 11.90 4.81
C ILE A 31 -31.75 12.88 5.18
N PRO A 32 -31.45 13.97 5.92
CA PRO A 32 -32.46 14.95 6.28
C PRO A 32 -32.99 15.69 5.05
N PRO A 33 -34.25 16.17 5.05
CA PRO A 33 -34.78 16.97 3.97
C PRO A 33 -33.96 18.25 3.75
N PRO A 34 -33.93 18.80 2.52
CA PRO A 34 -33.14 20.00 2.23
C PRO A 34 -33.55 21.17 3.13
N PRO A 35 -32.59 21.98 3.62
CA PRO A 35 -32.90 23.10 4.49
C PRO A 35 -33.73 24.16 3.75
N SER A 36 -34.76 24.68 4.41
CA SER A 36 -35.63 25.73 3.88
C SER A 36 -35.05 27.15 4.03
N THR A 37 -33.95 27.29 4.77
CA THR A 37 -33.27 28.57 5.00
C THR A 37 -32.62 29.06 3.71
N PRO A 38 -32.83 30.32 3.27
CA PRO A 38 -32.12 30.87 2.12
C PRO A 38 -30.62 30.96 2.39
N CYS A 39 -29.80 30.71 1.37
CA CYS A 39 -28.36 30.88 1.44
C CYS A 39 -27.98 32.37 1.67
N ASP A 40 -26.82 32.60 2.29
CA ASP A 40 -26.23 33.95 2.36
C ASP A 40 -25.91 34.45 0.94
N PRO A 41 -26.50 35.56 0.47
CA PRO A 41 -26.27 36.09 -0.87
C PRO A 41 -24.80 36.46 -1.12
N ALA A 42 -24.03 36.79 -0.07
CA ALA A 42 -22.60 37.04 -0.18
C ALA A 42 -21.79 35.75 -0.43
N LEU A 43 -22.26 34.58 0.03
CA LEU A 43 -21.67 33.29 -0.30
C LEU A 43 -22.09 32.82 -1.69
N GLU A 44 -23.36 32.98 -2.05
CA GLU A 44 -23.86 32.65 -3.39
C GLU A 44 -23.12 33.42 -4.49
N THR A 45 -22.90 34.72 -4.29
CA THR A 45 -22.15 35.58 -5.22
C THR A 45 -20.68 35.15 -5.35
N LYS A 46 -20.04 34.71 -4.26
CA LYS A 46 -18.67 34.16 -4.31
C LYS A 46 -18.64 32.84 -5.06
N LEU A 47 -19.57 31.92 -4.78
CA LEU A 47 -19.64 30.62 -5.45
C LEU A 47 -19.91 30.77 -6.94
N SER A 48 -20.83 31.65 -7.36
CA SER A 48 -21.11 31.88 -8.77
C SER A 48 -19.90 32.46 -9.51
N GLN A 49 -19.16 33.39 -8.88
CA GLN A 49 -17.88 33.88 -9.40
C GLN A 49 -16.80 32.78 -9.50
N PHE A 50 -16.67 31.91 -8.50
CA PHE A 50 -15.73 30.79 -8.57
C PHE A 50 -16.11 29.78 -9.66
N MET A 51 -17.41 29.55 -9.88
CA MET A 51 -17.92 28.67 -10.93
C MET A 51 -17.74 29.26 -12.32
N SER A 52 -17.91 30.58 -12.51
CA SER A 52 -17.66 31.23 -13.80
C SER A 52 -16.18 31.16 -14.18
N LEU A 53 -15.27 31.46 -13.24
CA LEU A 53 -13.81 31.32 -13.45
C LEU A 53 -13.38 29.88 -13.75
N LYS A 54 -14.04 28.88 -13.16
CA LYS A 54 -13.75 27.46 -13.40
C LYS A 54 -14.29 26.96 -14.76
N ARG A 55 -15.37 27.58 -15.26
CA ARG A 55 -16.06 27.20 -16.51
C ARG A 55 -15.72 28.11 -17.70
N ASP A 56 -14.77 29.02 -17.55
CA ASP A 56 -14.32 29.89 -18.64
C ASP A 56 -13.75 29.02 -19.79
N PRO A 57 -14.27 29.13 -21.02
CA PRO A 57 -13.85 28.30 -22.15
C PRO A 57 -12.48 28.73 -22.74
N VAL A 58 -11.92 29.87 -22.34
CA VAL A 58 -10.66 30.42 -22.87
C VAL A 58 -9.51 30.21 -21.88
N ASP A 59 -9.72 30.48 -20.60
CA ASP A 59 -8.72 30.27 -19.52
C ASP A 59 -9.37 29.64 -18.27
N PRO A 60 -9.65 28.31 -18.28
CA PRO A 60 -10.34 27.64 -17.18
C PRO A 60 -9.47 27.60 -15.91
N LYS A 61 -9.82 28.42 -14.91
CA LYS A 61 -8.99 28.61 -13.73
C LYS A 61 -9.24 27.55 -12.66
N HIS A 62 -8.34 26.57 -12.54
CA HIS A 62 -8.35 25.60 -11.46
C HIS A 62 -7.50 26.05 -10.27
N PHE A 63 -8.15 26.30 -9.12
CA PHE A 63 -7.48 26.73 -7.89
C PHE A 63 -6.47 25.70 -7.36
N ASN A 64 -6.69 24.42 -7.63
CA ASN A 64 -5.74 23.34 -7.30
C ASN A 64 -4.39 23.54 -8.01
N ASP A 65 -4.36 24.08 -9.22
CA ASP A 65 -3.10 24.29 -9.96
C ASP A 65 -2.29 25.43 -9.31
N SER A 66 -2.99 26.51 -8.93
CA SER A 66 -2.40 27.61 -8.15
C SER A 66 -1.87 27.11 -6.79
N LEU A 67 -2.63 26.25 -6.10
CA LEU A 67 -2.25 25.61 -4.84
C LEU A 67 -0.98 24.75 -5.01
N MET A 68 -0.94 23.89 -6.03
CA MET A 68 0.18 22.97 -6.30
C MET A 68 1.44 23.68 -6.80
N SER A 69 1.28 24.82 -7.49
CA SER A 69 2.41 25.66 -7.90
C SER A 69 3.22 26.16 -6.69
N ASN A 70 2.53 26.47 -5.58
CA ASN A 70 3.11 27.04 -4.37
C ASN A 70 4.14 26.09 -3.74
N ARG A 71 5.37 26.61 -3.54
CA ARG A 71 6.47 25.83 -2.98
C ARG A 71 6.21 25.35 -1.54
N SER A 72 5.49 26.16 -0.76
CA SER A 72 5.10 25.86 0.62
C SER A 72 4.07 24.75 0.71
N PHE A 73 3.19 24.61 -0.29
CA PHE A 73 2.24 23.49 -0.36
C PHE A 73 2.95 22.15 -0.57
N ARG A 74 4.06 22.15 -1.31
CA ARG A 74 4.95 21.00 -1.55
C ARG A 74 5.98 20.76 -0.42
N ASN A 75 5.61 21.06 0.83
CA ASN A 75 6.39 20.76 2.03
C ASN A 75 5.85 19.47 2.67
N PRO A 76 6.66 18.40 2.83
CA PRO A 76 6.22 17.16 3.48
C PRO A 76 5.63 17.36 4.89
N HIS A 77 6.08 18.39 5.62
CA HIS A 77 5.59 18.71 6.97
C HIS A 77 4.34 19.59 7.00
N LEU A 78 3.83 20.05 5.85
CA LEU A 78 2.61 20.87 5.83
C LEU A 78 1.39 20.07 6.30
N TYR A 79 1.26 18.82 5.84
CA TYR A 79 0.11 17.99 6.15
C TYR A 79 -0.08 17.79 7.67
N THR A 80 0.98 17.43 8.40
CA THR A 80 0.96 17.32 9.87
C THR A 80 0.47 18.60 10.54
N ARG A 81 0.92 19.78 10.07
CA ARG A 81 0.47 21.07 10.61
C ARG A 81 -0.98 21.40 10.29
N LEU A 82 -1.51 20.91 9.17
CA LEU A 82 -2.92 21.09 8.82
C LEU A 82 -3.80 20.21 9.71
N VAL A 83 -3.38 18.97 9.99
CA VAL A 83 -4.02 18.08 10.96
C VAL A 83 -4.03 18.71 12.36
N GLU A 84 -2.86 19.17 12.84
CA GLU A 84 -2.72 19.90 14.11
C GLU A 84 -3.60 21.17 14.18
N PHE A 85 -3.75 21.90 13.07
CA PHE A 85 -4.52 23.15 13.03
C PHE A 85 -6.04 22.94 13.03
N VAL A 86 -6.52 21.86 12.40
CA VAL A 86 -7.96 21.54 12.32
C VAL A 86 -8.41 20.62 13.47
N ASP A 87 -7.48 20.16 14.31
CA ASP A 87 -7.71 19.25 15.44
C ASP A 87 -8.40 17.93 15.01
N VAL A 88 -7.84 17.30 13.98
CA VAL A 88 -8.38 16.07 13.37
C VAL A 88 -7.63 14.84 13.86
N ASP A 89 -8.36 13.87 14.41
CA ASP A 89 -7.82 12.52 14.65
C ASP A 89 -7.79 11.71 13.34
N GLU A 90 -6.60 11.55 12.76
CA GLU A 90 -6.36 10.77 11.54
C GLU A 90 -6.67 9.28 11.68
N ARG A 91 -6.81 8.77 12.92
CA ARG A 91 -7.08 7.36 13.21
C ARG A 91 -8.56 7.10 13.49
N ALA A 92 -9.39 8.14 13.58
CA ALA A 92 -10.81 8.01 13.88
C ALA A 92 -11.56 7.19 12.81
N THR A 93 -12.62 6.50 13.24
CA THR A 93 -13.44 5.66 12.36
C THR A 93 -14.93 5.95 12.55
N ASN A 94 -15.72 5.72 11.51
CA ASN A 94 -17.19 5.78 11.56
C ASN A 94 -17.84 4.56 12.24
N PHE A 95 -17.04 3.65 12.81
CA PHE A 95 -17.51 2.49 13.57
C PHE A 95 -17.54 2.81 15.07
N PRO A 96 -18.52 2.27 15.81
CA PRO A 96 -18.51 2.38 17.26
C PRO A 96 -17.40 1.49 17.86
N LYS A 97 -16.82 1.92 18.99
CA LYS A 97 -15.58 1.36 19.54
C LYS A 97 -15.68 -0.08 20.02
N ASP A 98 -16.90 -0.55 20.31
CA ASP A 98 -17.21 -1.94 20.62
C ASP A 98 -17.08 -2.87 19.40
N VAL A 99 -17.24 -2.34 18.19
CA VAL A 99 -17.01 -3.05 16.92
C VAL A 99 -15.55 -2.91 16.48
N TRP A 100 -14.96 -1.72 16.60
CA TRP A 100 -13.56 -1.46 16.27
C TRP A 100 -13.03 -0.22 16.99
N ASP A 101 -12.02 -0.37 17.85
CA ASP A 101 -11.24 0.75 18.38
C ASP A 101 -9.84 0.80 17.72
N PRO A 102 -9.55 1.83 16.90
CA PRO A 102 -8.22 2.07 16.31
C PRO A 102 -7.07 2.22 17.32
N MET A 103 -7.39 2.36 18.61
CA MET A 103 -6.43 2.56 19.71
C MET A 103 -6.24 1.32 20.59
N ASP A 104 -7.01 0.24 20.40
CA ASP A 104 -6.81 -1.05 21.11
C ASP A 104 -5.63 -1.86 20.51
N VAL A 105 -4.46 -1.22 20.44
CA VAL A 105 -3.22 -1.85 19.97
C VAL A 105 -2.54 -2.51 21.16
N ARG A 106 -2.58 -3.85 21.20
CA ARG A 106 -1.94 -4.63 22.26
C ARG A 106 -0.41 -4.58 22.15
N GLU A 107 0.26 -4.59 23.30
CA GLU A 107 1.73 -4.47 23.35
C GLU A 107 2.44 -5.60 22.57
N GLU A 108 1.91 -6.82 22.62
CA GLU A 108 2.42 -7.99 21.90
C GLU A 108 2.37 -7.86 20.36
N TRP A 109 1.66 -6.85 19.82
CA TRP A 109 1.59 -6.58 18.39
C TRP A 109 2.65 -5.57 17.91
N TYR A 110 3.40 -4.93 18.81
CA TYR A 110 4.53 -4.09 18.41
C TYR A 110 5.64 -4.94 17.78
N ALA A 111 6.28 -4.40 16.74
CA ALA A 111 7.30 -5.11 15.96
C ALA A 111 8.44 -5.66 16.84
N ASP A 112 8.83 -4.94 17.88
CA ASP A 112 9.87 -5.36 18.82
C ASP A 112 9.44 -6.58 19.64
N ARG A 113 8.20 -6.60 20.18
CA ARG A 113 7.65 -7.76 20.91
C ARG A 113 7.48 -8.98 20.00
N ILE A 114 7.06 -8.77 18.76
CA ILE A 114 6.99 -9.84 17.75
C ILE A 114 8.39 -10.40 17.47
N ALA A 115 9.41 -9.55 17.31
CA ALA A 115 10.79 -9.97 17.07
C ALA A 115 11.38 -10.74 18.28
N GLU A 116 11.13 -10.28 19.51
CA GLU A 116 11.48 -10.98 20.75
C GLU A 116 10.86 -12.39 20.80
N ALA A 117 9.55 -12.49 20.54
CA ALA A 117 8.82 -13.77 20.56
C ALA A 117 9.29 -14.73 19.44
N GLN A 118 9.59 -14.21 18.25
CA GLN A 118 10.15 -15.00 17.15
C GLN A 118 11.56 -15.52 17.47
N LYS A 119 12.42 -14.67 18.04
CA LYS A 119 13.77 -15.05 18.49
C LYS A 119 13.72 -16.12 19.58
N ALA A 120 12.92 -15.92 20.63
CA ALA A 120 12.78 -16.89 21.70
C ALA A 120 12.29 -18.26 21.18
N ARG A 121 11.35 -18.26 20.22
CA ARG A 121 10.86 -19.49 19.57
C ARG A 121 11.95 -20.19 18.75
N SER A 122 12.78 -19.45 18.00
CA SER A 122 13.85 -20.04 17.20
C SER A 122 14.98 -20.61 18.07
N GLU A 123 15.33 -19.94 19.18
CA GLU A 123 16.29 -20.44 20.17
C GLU A 123 15.79 -21.73 20.86
N GLN A 124 14.50 -21.79 21.21
CA GLN A 124 13.88 -23.00 21.78
C GLN A 124 13.87 -24.17 20.79
N GLN A 125 13.56 -23.93 19.51
CA GLN A 125 13.61 -24.95 18.46
C GLN A 125 15.04 -25.47 18.26
N ALA A 126 16.02 -24.56 18.16
CA ALA A 126 17.43 -24.94 18.02
C ALA A 126 17.96 -25.76 19.22
N ALA A 127 17.51 -25.46 20.44
CA ALA A 127 17.86 -26.23 21.64
C ALA A 127 17.23 -27.64 21.63
N GLN A 128 15.98 -27.78 21.15
CA GLN A 128 15.30 -29.08 21.04
C GLN A 128 15.91 -29.95 19.92
N ASP A 129 16.15 -29.38 18.74
CA ASP A 129 16.81 -30.07 17.63
C ASP A 129 18.29 -30.41 17.94
N GLY A 130 18.97 -29.59 18.75
CA GLY A 130 20.31 -29.88 19.26
C GLY A 130 20.35 -31.05 20.26
N SER A 131 19.26 -31.28 20.99
CA SER A 131 19.09 -32.43 21.89
C SER A 131 18.78 -33.71 21.10
N LEU A 132 17.90 -33.60 20.10
CA LEU A 132 17.62 -34.65 19.11
C LEU A 132 18.76 -34.77 18.08
N LYS A 133 19.96 -35.16 18.55
CA LYS A 133 21.13 -35.46 17.73
C LYS A 133 20.75 -36.33 16.53
N ARG A 134 20.58 -35.68 15.38
CA ARG A 134 20.12 -36.25 14.11
C ARG A 134 20.96 -37.48 13.80
N THR A 135 20.41 -38.67 14.05
CA THR A 135 21.12 -39.93 13.81
C THR A 135 21.52 -39.96 12.35
N LYS A 136 22.80 -40.22 12.10
CA LYS A 136 23.41 -40.21 10.77
C LYS A 136 22.65 -41.22 9.90
N ILE A 137 21.83 -40.71 8.98
CA ILE A 137 21.07 -41.53 8.03
C ILE A 137 22.08 -41.97 6.96
N ASP A 138 22.72 -43.12 7.18
CA ASP A 138 23.64 -43.71 6.21
C ASP A 138 22.85 -44.26 5.02
N PHE A 139 22.76 -43.47 3.96
CA PHE A 139 22.20 -43.88 2.68
C PHE A 139 23.10 -44.94 2.04
N THR A 140 22.70 -46.21 2.15
CA THR A 140 23.39 -47.32 1.51
C THR A 140 23.28 -47.22 -0.01
N SER A 141 24.38 -46.85 -0.67
CA SER A 141 24.45 -46.91 -2.13
C SER A 141 24.48 -48.37 -2.58
N ILE A 142 23.41 -48.82 -3.25
CA ILE A 142 23.42 -50.11 -3.96
C ILE A 142 24.41 -49.99 -5.14
N SER A 143 25.63 -50.46 -4.91
CA SER A 143 26.59 -50.75 -5.96
C SER A 143 26.30 -52.16 -6.49
N ARG A 144 25.68 -52.26 -7.67
CA ARG A 144 25.52 -53.55 -8.37
C ARG A 144 26.83 -53.90 -9.07
N PRO A 145 27.38 -55.11 -8.89
CA PRO A 145 28.62 -55.49 -9.56
C PRO A 145 28.39 -55.82 -11.05
N GLY A 146 28.98 -54.98 -11.91
CA GLY A 146 29.61 -55.34 -13.19
C GLY A 146 28.89 -56.17 -14.26
N ARG A 147 28.71 -55.57 -15.44
CA ARG A 147 29.22 -56.14 -16.72
C ARG A 147 29.59 -55.03 -17.71
N PRO A 148 30.50 -55.26 -18.68
CA PRO A 148 31.23 -54.19 -19.36
C PRO A 148 30.62 -53.71 -20.68
N ALA A 149 31.00 -52.46 -21.00
CA ALA A 149 31.26 -51.88 -22.32
C ALA A 149 30.43 -52.29 -23.56
N ALA A 150 29.69 -51.32 -24.10
CA ALA A 150 29.47 -51.21 -25.54
C ALA A 150 29.46 -49.74 -26.00
N THR A 151 30.36 -49.42 -26.94
CA THR A 151 30.42 -48.22 -27.80
C THR A 151 30.57 -46.83 -27.18
N ALA A 152 31.61 -46.12 -27.65
CA ALA A 152 31.93 -44.75 -27.29
C ALA A 152 31.21 -43.71 -28.17
N VAL A 153 31.01 -42.52 -27.62
CA VAL A 153 30.76 -41.26 -28.35
C VAL A 153 31.77 -40.24 -27.83
N PRO A 154 32.52 -39.52 -28.70
CA PRO A 154 33.65 -38.70 -28.28
C PRO A 154 33.22 -37.40 -27.59
N GLN A 155 34.12 -36.90 -26.73
CA GLN A 155 33.95 -35.69 -25.94
C GLN A 155 33.93 -34.42 -26.80
N ARG A 156 33.23 -33.40 -26.30
CA ARG A 156 33.78 -32.03 -26.30
C ARG A 156 33.95 -31.55 -24.87
N THR A 157 35.19 -31.23 -24.52
CA THR A 157 35.59 -30.31 -23.46
C THR A 157 35.18 -28.88 -23.91
N ASP A 158 35.11 -27.78 -23.17
CA ASP A 158 35.53 -27.30 -21.83
C ASP A 158 34.48 -26.24 -21.38
N GLN A 159 34.32 -25.79 -20.12
CA GLN A 159 34.98 -26.09 -18.85
C GLN A 159 34.01 -25.81 -17.67
N ARG A 160 34.43 -26.08 -16.42
CA ARG A 160 34.01 -25.33 -15.21
C ARG A 160 35.23 -24.56 -14.69
N PRO A 161 35.04 -23.60 -13.78
CA PRO A 161 35.54 -23.93 -12.44
C PRO A 161 34.43 -23.96 -11.39
N ALA A 162 34.70 -24.72 -10.33
CA ALA A 162 33.89 -24.81 -9.11
C ALA A 162 34.69 -24.19 -7.94
N ILE A 163 34.24 -24.44 -6.70
CA ILE A 163 34.95 -24.16 -5.43
C ILE A 163 34.84 -22.67 -5.02
N SER A 164 34.64 -22.27 -3.75
CA SER A 164 34.65 -23.01 -2.47
C SER A 164 33.56 -22.56 -1.48
N ARG A 165 33.46 -23.30 -0.38
CA ARG A 165 32.94 -22.82 0.92
C ARG A 165 33.81 -21.68 1.45
N GLY A 166 33.20 -20.73 2.16
CA GLY A 166 33.92 -19.74 2.95
C GLY A 166 32.97 -18.73 3.60
N GLY A 167 32.57 -18.98 4.85
CA GLY A 167 31.89 -17.95 5.64
C GLY A 167 32.93 -16.99 6.22
N VAL A 168 32.75 -15.68 5.98
CA VAL A 168 33.52 -14.61 6.63
C VAL A 168 32.55 -13.49 7.00
N LEU A 169 32.56 -13.10 8.27
CA LEU A 169 31.85 -11.93 8.79
C LEU A 169 32.52 -10.66 8.28
N GLY A 170 31.74 -9.66 7.85
CA GLY A 170 32.29 -8.44 7.24
C GLY A 170 31.39 -7.22 7.36
N ASN A 171 31.40 -6.55 8.53
CA ASN A 171 30.99 -5.15 8.61
C ASN A 171 31.92 -4.29 7.74
N GLY A 172 31.39 -3.37 6.93
CA GLY A 172 32.21 -2.57 6.03
C GLY A 172 31.49 -1.41 5.34
N TYR A 173 31.23 -0.32 6.07
CA TYR A 173 30.69 0.92 5.50
C TYR A 173 31.75 1.61 4.63
N GLY A 174 31.58 1.57 3.30
CA GLY A 174 32.64 1.91 2.34
C GLY A 174 32.27 2.95 1.27
N ARG A 175 32.27 4.24 1.63
CA ARG A 175 32.57 5.42 0.79
C ARG A 175 32.23 5.34 -0.73
N GLY A 176 31.00 5.66 -1.11
CA GLY A 176 30.71 6.11 -2.48
C GLY A 176 31.21 7.53 -2.75
N ARG A 177 32.33 7.70 -3.45
CA ARG A 177 32.74 8.99 -4.06
C ARG A 177 32.45 8.96 -5.57
N GLY A 178 31.31 9.52 -5.98
CA GLY A 178 31.01 9.82 -7.38
C GLY A 178 30.95 11.33 -7.61
N ARG A 179 32.01 11.94 -8.16
CA ARG A 179 31.99 13.32 -8.67
C ARG A 179 32.11 13.31 -10.20
N LEU A 180 31.00 13.59 -10.88
CA LEU A 180 30.91 14.07 -12.27
C LEU A 180 29.81 15.14 -12.21
N ARG A 181 30.09 16.44 -12.14
CA ARG A 181 30.50 17.33 -13.24
C ARG A 181 29.67 17.14 -14.52
N PHE A 182 28.73 18.04 -14.72
CA PHE A 182 28.63 18.81 -15.96
C PHE A 182 28.71 20.30 -15.61
N GLY A 183 29.20 21.09 -16.56
CA GLY A 183 29.10 22.56 -16.57
C GLY A 183 28.34 23.00 -17.81
#